data_AF-A0A2E0QUL5-F1
#
_entry.id   AF-A0A2E0QUL5-F1
#
_cell.length_a   1.000
_cell.length_b   1.000
_cell.length_c   1.000
_cell.angle_alpha   90.00
_cell.angle_beta   90.00
_cell.angle_gamma   90.00
#
_symmetry.space_group_name_H-M   'P 1'
#
loop_
_entity.id
_entity.type
_entity.pdbx_description
1 polymer ?
#
loop_
_entity_poly.entity_id
_entity_poly.type
_entity_poly.pdbx_seq_one_letter_code
_entity_poly.pdbx_strand_id
1 'polypeptide(L)'
;MITRKQAISIVAEHWNKSILQDGDEFHPSSVELPEECDFWVIHGNSKAYLVDGDHQRLAVGEGGYVVDADTGALEIAGSAQDVLDILQDCRDDKVANGKNYVLAGGTGSRAFHEISAFRKVFACGVHRAREMLKAPERYWFTGKRRLLVSYQAEFEALDIPSEVILLDDVSDVITINWSSRFKWDLQSLSNRIQSVQSDKAK
;
A
#
# COMPACT_ATOMS: atom_id res chain seq x y z
N MET A 1 -11.25 20.32 -10.30
CA MET A 1 -12.25 19.25 -10.39
C MET A 1 -12.76 18.99 -11.82
N ILE A 2 -12.46 17.80 -12.37
CA ILE A 2 -12.99 17.25 -13.61
C ILE A 2 -14.45 16.80 -13.42
N THR A 3 -15.21 16.84 -14.50
CA THR A 3 -16.61 16.41 -14.52
C THR A 3 -16.74 14.88 -14.59
N ARG A 4 -17.93 14.37 -14.21
CA ARG A 4 -18.31 12.96 -14.41
C ARG A 4 -18.00 12.46 -15.83
N LYS A 5 -18.31 13.27 -16.85
CA LYS A 5 -18.09 12.92 -18.26
C LYS A 5 -16.60 12.80 -18.58
N GLN A 6 -15.77 13.68 -18.03
CA GLN A 6 -14.32 13.62 -18.20
C GLN A 6 -13.71 12.41 -17.51
N ALA A 7 -14.14 12.09 -16.29
CA ALA A 7 -13.69 10.89 -15.58
C ALA A 7 -14.01 9.60 -16.35
N ILE A 8 -15.22 9.49 -16.92
CA ILE A 8 -15.59 8.36 -17.79
C ILE A 8 -14.70 8.32 -19.04
N SER A 9 -14.42 9.48 -19.66
CA SER A 9 -13.55 9.56 -20.85
C SER A 9 -12.14 9.05 -20.56
N ILE A 10 -11.57 9.40 -19.40
CA ILE A 10 -10.24 8.94 -18.98
C ILE A 10 -10.20 7.41 -18.88
N VAL A 11 -11.20 6.80 -18.25
CA VAL A 11 -11.31 5.33 -18.14
C VAL A 11 -11.49 4.69 -19.52
N ALA A 12 -12.37 5.23 -20.35
CA ALA A 12 -12.62 4.71 -21.70
C ALA A 12 -11.36 4.81 -22.59
N GLU A 13 -10.59 5.89 -22.48
CA GLU A 13 -9.32 6.06 -23.21
C GLU A 13 -8.25 5.08 -22.74
N HIS A 14 -8.19 4.78 -21.44
CA HIS A 14 -7.32 3.73 -20.91
C HIS A 14 -7.73 2.36 -21.47
N TRP A 15 -9.01 2.03 -21.39
CA TRP A 15 -9.59 0.77 -21.88
C TRP A 15 -9.27 0.53 -23.35
N ASN A 16 -9.50 1.54 -24.21
CA ASN A 16 -9.26 1.45 -25.64
C ASN A 16 -7.78 1.25 -26.02
N LYS A 17 -6.85 1.50 -25.10
CA LYS A 17 -5.42 1.25 -25.28
C LYS A 17 -5.00 -0.16 -24.82
N SER A 18 -5.86 -0.87 -24.10
CA SER A 18 -5.56 -2.21 -23.61
C SER A 18 -5.67 -3.22 -24.74
N ILE A 19 -4.58 -3.94 -24.99
CA ILE A 19 -4.49 -5.00 -26.01
C ILE A 19 -5.44 -6.16 -25.69
N LEU A 20 -5.82 -6.31 -24.41
CA LEU A 20 -6.75 -7.35 -23.95
C LEU A 20 -8.21 -7.05 -24.30
N GLN A 21 -8.52 -5.81 -24.68
CA GLN A 21 -9.88 -5.29 -24.90
C GLN A 21 -10.18 -5.04 -26.39
N ASP A 22 -9.40 -5.63 -27.31
CA ASP A 22 -9.36 -5.28 -28.74
C ASP A 22 -10.77 -5.22 -29.38
N GLY A 23 -11.16 -4.00 -29.76
CA GLY A 23 -12.42 -3.69 -30.43
C GLY A 23 -13.66 -3.48 -29.54
N ASP A 24 -13.57 -3.69 -28.22
CA ASP A 24 -14.72 -3.54 -27.32
C ASP A 24 -14.79 -2.15 -26.67
N GLU A 25 -15.98 -1.54 -26.71
CA GLU A 25 -16.28 -0.27 -26.06
C GLU A 25 -16.46 -0.44 -24.55
N PHE A 26 -15.78 0.39 -23.75
CA PHE A 26 -16.03 0.47 -22.31
C PHE A 26 -17.43 0.99 -22.01
N HIS A 27 -18.13 0.33 -21.09
CA HIS A 27 -19.42 0.77 -20.57
C HIS A 27 -19.39 0.88 -19.04
N PRO A 28 -19.64 2.07 -18.46
CA PRO A 28 -19.70 2.22 -17.02
C PRO A 28 -21.01 1.61 -16.47
N SER A 29 -20.91 0.78 -15.44
CA SER A 29 -22.04 0.24 -14.69
C SER A 29 -22.42 1.13 -13.50
N SER A 30 -21.44 1.77 -12.85
CA SER A 30 -21.66 2.78 -11.82
C SER A 30 -20.59 3.87 -11.90
N VAL A 31 -20.97 5.10 -11.53
CA VAL A 31 -20.07 6.26 -11.50
C VAL A 31 -20.48 7.12 -10.34
N GLU A 32 -19.65 7.16 -9.32
CA GLU A 32 -19.92 7.82 -8.06
C GLU A 32 -18.78 8.79 -7.72
N LEU A 33 -19.14 9.90 -7.07
CA LEU A 33 -18.21 10.78 -6.40
C LEU A 33 -18.62 10.74 -4.93
N PRO A 34 -18.01 9.87 -4.11
CA PRO A 34 -18.37 9.76 -2.70
C PRO A 34 -18.26 11.13 -1.99
N GLU A 35 -19.10 11.35 -0.99
CA GLU A 35 -19.01 12.54 -0.13
C GLU A 35 -17.61 12.59 0.51
N GLU A 36 -16.99 13.78 0.55
CA GLU A 36 -15.53 14.00 0.72
C GLU A 36 -14.72 13.76 -0.58
N CYS A 37 -15.05 14.62 -1.55
CA CYS A 37 -14.81 14.56 -2.98
C CYS A 37 -13.35 14.76 -3.43
N ASP A 38 -12.54 13.71 -3.41
CA ASP A 38 -11.22 13.73 -4.04
C ASP A 38 -11.10 12.84 -5.29
N PHE A 39 -11.99 11.85 -5.45
CA PHE A 39 -11.84 10.83 -6.48
C PHE A 39 -13.20 10.34 -7.00
N TRP A 40 -13.33 10.21 -8.32
CA TRP A 40 -14.40 9.47 -8.96
C TRP A 40 -14.14 7.98 -8.83
N VAL A 41 -15.13 7.23 -8.36
CA VAL A 41 -15.13 5.76 -8.35
C VAL A 41 -16.03 5.29 -9.50
N ILE A 42 -15.44 4.55 -10.44
CA ILE A 42 -16.10 4.07 -11.64
C ILE A 42 -16.01 2.56 -11.67
N HIS A 43 -17.14 1.89 -11.82
CA HIS A 43 -17.18 0.48 -12.21
C HIS A 43 -17.69 0.38 -13.65
N GLY A 44 -17.22 -0.63 -14.36
CA GLY A 44 -17.64 -0.87 -15.72
C GLY A 44 -16.95 -2.08 -16.32
N ASN A 45 -17.37 -2.43 -17.52
CA ASN A 45 -16.81 -3.53 -18.29
C ASN A 45 -17.08 -3.30 -19.77
N SER A 46 -16.89 -4.30 -20.63
CA SER A 46 -17.25 -4.17 -22.04
C SER A 46 -18.76 -3.96 -22.17
N LYS A 47 -19.13 -3.14 -23.15
CA LYS A 47 -20.53 -2.94 -23.54
C LYS A 47 -21.17 -4.26 -23.99
N ALA A 48 -20.44 -5.07 -24.77
CA ALA A 48 -20.93 -6.36 -25.22
C ALA A 48 -21.32 -7.27 -24.04
N TYR A 49 -20.55 -7.25 -22.95
CA TYR A 49 -20.89 -7.98 -21.74
C TYR A 49 -22.06 -7.37 -20.98
N LEU A 50 -21.99 -6.08 -20.63
CA LEU A 50 -22.96 -5.44 -19.72
C LEU A 50 -24.31 -5.15 -20.37
N VAL A 51 -24.31 -4.81 -21.66
CA VAL A 51 -25.50 -4.38 -22.40
C VAL A 51 -26.04 -5.50 -23.28
N ASP A 52 -25.16 -6.17 -24.03
CA ASP A 52 -25.59 -7.18 -25.01
C ASP A 52 -25.64 -8.61 -24.42
N GLY A 53 -25.12 -8.80 -23.20
CA GLY A 53 -25.14 -10.08 -22.48
C GLY A 53 -24.12 -11.10 -23.00
N ASP A 54 -23.11 -10.68 -23.77
CA ASP A 54 -22.06 -11.56 -24.27
C ASP A 54 -21.02 -11.86 -23.18
N HIS A 55 -21.23 -12.98 -22.48
CA HIS A 55 -20.34 -13.46 -21.43
C HIS A 55 -18.91 -13.78 -21.92
N GLN A 56 -18.67 -13.95 -23.23
CA GLN A 56 -17.32 -14.15 -23.77
C GLN A 56 -16.50 -12.85 -23.78
N ARG A 57 -17.16 -11.69 -23.66
CA ARG A 57 -16.54 -10.36 -23.64
C ARG A 57 -16.39 -9.79 -22.23
N LEU A 58 -16.58 -10.61 -21.18
CA LEU A 58 -16.29 -10.18 -19.82
C LEU A 58 -14.78 -9.90 -19.69
N ALA A 59 -14.43 -8.64 -19.47
CA ALA A 59 -13.06 -8.27 -19.11
C ALA A 59 -12.79 -8.72 -17.67
N VAL A 60 -11.99 -9.77 -17.52
CA VAL A 60 -11.54 -10.29 -16.23
C VAL A 60 -10.19 -9.64 -15.91
N GLY A 61 -10.07 -9.10 -14.70
CA GLY A 61 -8.80 -8.52 -14.21
C GLY A 61 -8.90 -7.07 -13.76
N GLU A 62 -9.91 -6.33 -14.21
CA GLU A 62 -10.14 -4.93 -13.86
C GLU A 62 -11.58 -4.77 -13.35
N GLY A 63 -11.74 -4.51 -12.05
CA GLY A 63 -13.05 -4.50 -11.37
C GLY A 63 -13.58 -3.12 -11.03
N GLY A 64 -12.72 -2.10 -11.06
CA GLY A 64 -13.05 -0.73 -10.68
C GLY A 64 -11.91 0.23 -11.00
N TYR A 65 -12.24 1.51 -11.11
CA TYR A 65 -11.34 2.59 -11.48
C TYR A 65 -11.50 3.73 -10.50
N VAL A 66 -10.40 4.33 -10.09
CA VAL A 66 -10.36 5.50 -9.23
C VAL A 66 -9.70 6.63 -10.02
N VAL A 67 -10.42 7.72 -10.27
CA VAL A 67 -9.90 8.88 -11.02
C VAL A 67 -9.83 10.07 -10.09
N ASP A 68 -8.64 10.62 -9.90
CA ASP A 68 -8.44 11.85 -9.13
C ASP A 68 -9.26 12.99 -9.73
N ALA A 69 -10.12 13.57 -8.90
CA ALA A 69 -11.06 14.56 -9.35
C ALA A 69 -10.36 15.85 -9.78
N ASP A 70 -9.15 16.17 -9.32
CA ASP A 70 -8.46 17.41 -9.66
C ASP A 70 -7.43 17.23 -10.77
N THR A 71 -6.69 16.12 -10.75
CA THR A 71 -5.58 15.88 -11.69
C THR A 71 -5.99 14.99 -12.87
N GLY A 72 -7.05 14.20 -12.73
CA GLY A 72 -7.42 13.17 -13.70
C GLY A 72 -6.49 11.96 -13.71
N ALA A 73 -5.59 11.82 -12.73
CA ALA A 73 -4.80 10.61 -12.56
C ALA A 73 -5.71 9.39 -12.36
N LEU A 74 -5.37 8.27 -13.00
CA LEU A 74 -6.17 7.04 -13.00
C LEU A 74 -5.43 5.92 -12.28
N GLU A 75 -6.09 5.32 -11.29
CA GLU A 75 -5.70 4.08 -10.62
C GLU A 75 -6.71 2.97 -10.91
N ILE A 76 -6.23 1.74 -11.04
CA ILE A 76 -7.02 0.59 -11.52
C ILE A 76 -7.06 -0.50 -10.45
N ALA A 77 -8.28 -0.91 -10.09
CA ALA A 77 -8.51 -2.04 -9.21
C ALA A 77 -8.37 -3.35 -9.97
N GLY A 78 -7.29 -4.08 -9.66
CA GLY A 78 -7.14 -5.47 -10.08
C GLY A 78 -8.27 -6.34 -9.53
N SER A 79 -8.56 -7.47 -10.17
CA SER A 79 -9.63 -8.39 -9.75
C SER A 79 -9.53 -8.93 -8.32
N ALA A 80 -8.34 -8.89 -7.72
CA ALA A 80 -8.08 -9.30 -6.34
C ALA A 80 -8.03 -8.12 -5.34
N GLN A 81 -8.31 -6.89 -5.80
CA GLN A 81 -8.26 -5.68 -4.97
C GLN A 81 -9.64 -5.05 -4.86
N ASP A 82 -9.99 -4.63 -3.64
CA ASP A 82 -11.19 -3.82 -3.42
C ASP A 82 -10.95 -2.38 -3.92
N VAL A 83 -11.95 -1.78 -4.55
CA VAL A 83 -11.87 -0.40 -5.03
C VAL A 83 -11.81 0.59 -3.86
N LEU A 84 -12.44 0.28 -2.73
CA LEU A 84 -12.44 1.13 -1.53
C LEU A 84 -11.05 1.18 -0.90
N ASP A 85 -10.34 0.08 -0.97
CA ASP A 85 -8.96 -0.07 -0.54
C ASP A 85 -8.01 0.82 -1.38
N ILE A 86 -8.21 0.86 -2.69
CA ILE A 86 -7.45 1.73 -3.60
C ILE A 86 -7.81 3.20 -3.38
N LEU A 87 -9.09 3.50 -3.17
CA LEU A 87 -9.54 4.85 -2.83
C LEU A 87 -8.86 5.34 -1.55
N GLN A 88 -8.77 4.50 -0.53
CA GLN A 88 -8.06 4.83 0.71
C GLN A 88 -6.57 5.04 0.45
N ASP A 89 -5.92 4.19 -0.35
CA ASP A 89 -4.51 4.36 -0.72
C ASP A 89 -4.27 5.70 -1.43
N CYS A 90 -5.16 6.11 -2.34
CA CYS A 90 -5.06 7.40 -3.04
C CYS A 90 -5.19 8.59 -2.08
N ARG A 91 -6.11 8.50 -1.12
CA ARG A 91 -6.27 9.51 -0.06
C ARG A 91 -5.05 9.57 0.84
N ASP A 92 -4.51 8.42 1.23
CA ASP A 92 -3.31 8.33 2.04
C ASP A 92 -2.10 8.93 1.31
N ASP A 93 -1.98 8.74 0.00
CA ASP A 93 -0.93 9.33 -0.85
C ASP A 93 -1.08 10.87 -0.93
N LYS A 94 -2.31 11.40 -1.05
CA LYS A 94 -2.57 12.85 -0.94
C LYS A 94 -2.12 13.41 0.41
N VAL A 95 -2.45 12.72 1.51
CA VAL A 95 -2.04 13.12 2.87
C VAL A 95 -0.51 13.07 3.02
N ALA A 96 0.13 12.07 2.43
CA ALA A 96 1.58 11.92 2.47
C ALA A 96 2.31 13.06 1.73
N ASN A 97 1.65 13.68 0.75
CA ASN A 97 2.14 14.85 0.01
C ASN A 97 3.58 14.68 -0.50
N GLY A 98 3.81 13.55 -1.21
CA GLY A 98 5.12 13.20 -1.77
C GLY A 98 6.10 12.54 -0.80
N LYS A 99 5.72 12.36 0.47
CA LYS A 99 6.48 11.55 1.45
C LYS A 99 6.06 10.08 1.41
N ASN A 100 6.84 9.24 2.07
CA ASN A 100 6.61 7.80 2.17
C ASN A 100 6.19 7.42 3.59
N TYR A 101 5.17 6.57 3.70
CA TYR A 101 4.84 5.95 4.98
C TYR A 101 5.87 4.90 5.38
N VAL A 102 6.29 4.94 6.63
CA VAL A 102 7.29 4.04 7.20
C VAL A 102 6.81 3.52 8.54
N LEU A 103 6.83 2.20 8.72
CA LEU A 103 6.73 1.58 10.04
C LEU A 103 8.10 1.65 10.72
N ALA A 104 8.15 2.38 11.83
CA ALA A 104 9.35 2.59 12.60
C ALA A 104 9.19 2.07 14.04
N GLY A 105 10.31 1.74 14.69
CA GLY A 105 10.31 1.50 16.13
C GLY A 105 9.85 2.73 16.89
N GLY A 106 9.03 2.54 17.92
CA GLY A 106 8.39 3.63 18.65
C GLY A 106 9.37 4.57 19.37
N THR A 107 9.01 5.85 19.46
CA THR A 107 9.72 6.88 20.24
C THR A 107 9.48 6.80 21.76
N GLY A 108 8.56 5.94 22.21
CA GLY A 108 8.14 5.79 23.60
C GLY A 108 9.25 5.38 24.60
N SER A 109 8.88 5.24 25.87
CA SER A 109 9.83 4.89 26.93
C SER A 109 10.44 3.53 26.62
N ARG A 110 11.74 3.48 26.29
CA ARG A 110 12.49 2.26 25.96
C ARG A 110 12.71 1.36 27.17
N ALA A 111 11.60 0.95 27.76
CA ALA A 111 11.57 0.20 28.98
C ALA A 111 12.24 -1.16 28.76
N PHE A 112 12.73 -1.76 29.84
CA PHE A 112 13.43 -3.02 29.77
C PHE A 112 12.60 -4.12 29.09
N HIS A 113 11.27 -4.11 29.27
CA HIS A 113 10.36 -5.10 28.70
C HIS A 113 10.28 -5.01 27.17
N GLU A 114 10.22 -3.82 26.59
CA GLU A 114 10.17 -3.61 25.13
C GLU A 114 11.46 -4.09 24.45
N ILE A 115 12.62 -3.76 25.03
CA ILE A 115 13.91 -4.25 24.54
C ILE A 115 13.96 -5.78 24.65
N SER A 116 13.43 -6.35 25.74
CA SER A 116 13.36 -7.79 25.93
C SER A 116 12.46 -8.47 24.90
N ALA A 117 11.28 -7.90 24.59
CA ALA A 117 10.35 -8.42 23.60
C ALA A 117 10.98 -8.43 22.20
N PHE A 118 11.54 -7.29 21.78
CA PHE A 118 12.25 -7.17 20.50
C PHE A 118 13.37 -8.22 20.37
N ARG A 119 14.18 -8.40 21.42
CA ARG A 119 15.25 -9.40 21.42
C ARG A 119 14.76 -10.83 21.26
N LYS A 120 13.61 -11.18 21.87
CA LYS A 120 13.03 -12.52 21.78
C LYS A 120 12.54 -12.78 20.36
N VAL A 121 11.86 -11.82 19.76
CA VAL A 121 11.31 -11.94 18.40
C VAL A 121 12.42 -12.03 17.35
N PHE A 122 13.44 -11.18 17.45
CA PHE A 122 14.52 -11.10 16.45
C PHE A 122 15.80 -11.85 16.83
N ALA A 123 15.78 -12.61 17.93
CA ALA A 123 16.93 -13.36 18.45
C ALA A 123 18.25 -12.56 18.52
N CYS A 124 18.19 -11.30 18.98
CA CYS A 124 19.34 -10.38 18.95
C CYS A 124 19.86 -9.97 20.34
N GLY A 125 21.09 -9.43 20.36
CA GLY A 125 21.72 -8.89 21.57
C GLY A 125 21.11 -7.56 22.02
N VAL A 126 21.25 -7.23 23.32
CA VAL A 126 20.70 -5.98 23.91
C VAL A 126 21.18 -4.72 23.19
N HIS A 127 22.46 -4.66 22.83
CA HIS A 127 23.01 -3.51 22.10
C HIS A 127 22.36 -3.35 20.73
N ARG A 128 22.21 -4.44 19.98
CA ARG A 128 21.59 -4.40 18.65
C ARG A 128 20.11 -4.04 18.72
N ALA A 129 19.36 -4.60 19.67
CA ALA A 129 17.97 -4.22 19.90
C ALA A 129 17.84 -2.72 20.19
N ARG A 130 18.75 -2.15 21.00
CA ARG A 130 18.76 -0.71 21.27
C ARG A 130 19.09 0.13 20.03
N GLU A 131 20.05 -0.31 19.21
CA GLU A 131 20.37 0.34 17.93
C GLU A 131 19.17 0.33 16.99
N MET A 132 18.52 -0.83 16.80
CA MET A 132 17.34 -1.00 15.94
C MET A 132 16.10 -0.23 16.38
N LEU A 133 16.11 0.32 17.59
CA LEU A 133 15.06 1.20 18.10
C LEU A 133 15.48 2.68 18.02
N LYS A 134 16.70 3.02 17.58
CA LYS A 134 17.19 4.40 17.38
C LYS A 134 17.25 4.76 15.91
N ALA A 135 17.09 6.04 15.60
CA ALA A 135 17.36 6.52 14.24
C ALA A 135 18.85 6.34 13.88
N PRO A 136 19.17 6.01 12.61
CA PRO A 136 18.23 5.73 11.52
C PRO A 136 17.67 4.29 11.51
N GLU A 137 18.27 3.36 12.24
CA GLU A 137 17.97 1.91 12.19
C GLU A 137 16.56 1.50 12.63
N ARG A 138 15.85 2.42 13.29
CA ARG A 138 14.44 2.27 13.66
C ARG A 138 13.49 2.25 12.48
N TYR A 139 13.91 2.59 11.26
CA TYR A 139 13.06 2.56 10.07
C TYR A 139 13.07 1.15 9.48
N TRP A 140 11.96 0.44 9.62
CA TRP A 140 11.92 -0.99 9.33
C TRP A 140 11.28 -1.30 7.99
N PHE A 141 10.03 -0.85 7.80
CA PHE A 141 9.26 -1.16 6.59
C PHE A 141 8.67 0.09 5.95
N THR A 142 8.55 0.07 4.62
CA THR A 142 7.86 1.10 3.81
C THR A 142 6.85 0.43 2.89
N GLY A 143 5.75 1.13 2.59
CA GLY A 143 4.65 0.59 1.78
C GLY A 143 3.36 1.40 1.95
N LYS A 144 2.23 0.83 1.49
CA LYS A 144 0.91 1.45 1.68
C LYS A 144 0.57 1.54 3.17
N ARG A 145 0.02 2.68 3.60
CA ARG A 145 -0.24 2.99 5.02
C ARG A 145 -1.08 1.91 5.70
N ARG A 146 -2.18 1.48 5.08
CA ARG A 146 -3.05 0.41 5.61
C ARG A 146 -2.30 -0.89 5.92
N LEU A 147 -1.34 -1.28 5.07
CA LEU A 147 -0.50 -2.45 5.30
C LEU A 147 0.43 -2.24 6.50
N LEU A 148 1.06 -1.07 6.59
CA LEU A 148 1.93 -0.71 7.71
C LEU A 148 1.16 -0.65 9.04
N VAL A 149 -0.08 -0.17 9.04
CA VAL A 149 -0.98 -0.19 10.21
C VAL A 149 -1.31 -1.62 10.63
N SER A 150 -1.55 -2.53 9.67
CA SER A 150 -1.71 -3.96 9.97
C SER A 150 -0.46 -4.53 10.63
N TYR A 151 0.73 -4.23 10.10
CA TYR A 151 1.99 -4.67 10.70
C TYR A 151 2.21 -4.04 12.07
N GLN A 152 1.83 -2.78 12.27
CA GLN A 152 1.89 -2.11 13.57
C GLN A 152 1.07 -2.88 14.62
N ALA A 153 -0.15 -3.30 14.28
CA ALA A 153 -0.99 -4.10 15.16
C ALA A 153 -0.36 -5.47 15.48
N GLU A 154 0.28 -6.11 14.51
CA GLU A 154 1.03 -7.37 14.74
C GLU A 154 2.26 -7.15 15.64
N PHE A 155 2.95 -6.01 15.53
CA PHE A 155 4.07 -5.64 16.40
C PHE A 155 3.59 -5.32 17.83
N GLU A 156 2.46 -4.62 17.98
CA GLU A 156 1.84 -4.36 19.28
C GLU A 156 1.44 -5.66 19.98
N ALA A 157 0.89 -6.64 19.26
CA ALA A 157 0.57 -7.96 19.81
C ALA A 157 1.82 -8.73 20.30
N LEU A 158 3.02 -8.33 19.88
CA LEU A 158 4.31 -8.88 20.29
C LEU A 158 5.03 -8.02 21.34
N ASP A 159 4.36 -7.02 21.91
CA ASP A 159 4.95 -6.01 22.81
C ASP A 159 6.14 -5.26 22.18
N ILE A 160 6.15 -5.09 20.86
CA ILE A 160 7.17 -4.32 20.16
C ILE A 160 6.62 -2.91 19.88
N PRO A 161 7.19 -1.86 20.50
CA PRO A 161 6.74 -0.50 20.26
C PRO A 161 7.02 -0.10 18.80
N SER A 162 5.99 0.39 18.11
CA SER A 162 6.09 0.82 16.72
C SER A 162 5.16 1.98 16.42
N GLU A 163 5.49 2.76 15.40
CA GLU A 163 4.71 3.90 14.92
C GLU A 163 4.82 4.03 13.40
N VAL A 164 3.74 4.46 12.75
CA VAL A 164 3.74 4.80 11.32
C VAL A 164 4.02 6.29 11.16
N ILE A 165 5.10 6.62 10.48
CA ILE A 165 5.58 8.00 10.26
C ILE A 165 5.75 8.30 8.77
N LEU A 166 5.96 9.56 8.41
CA LEU A 166 6.28 10.00 7.05
C LEU A 166 7.77 10.37 6.93
N LEU A 167 8.45 9.82 5.92
CA LEU A 167 9.85 10.14 5.58
C LEU A 167 10.00 10.53 4.11
N ASP A 168 10.96 11.42 3.84
CA ASP A 168 11.28 11.83 2.47
C ASP A 168 12.11 10.75 1.74
N ASP A 169 13.07 10.12 2.43
CA ASP A 169 13.93 9.06 1.89
C ASP A 169 13.69 7.71 2.60
N VAL A 170 13.57 6.65 1.82
CA VAL A 170 13.32 5.27 2.26
C VAL A 170 14.28 4.26 1.62
N SER A 171 15.42 4.71 1.09
CA SER A 171 16.37 3.88 0.34
C SER A 171 16.87 2.64 1.11
N ASP A 172 17.00 2.75 2.44
CA ASP A 172 17.48 1.66 3.32
C ASP A 172 16.34 0.93 4.09
N VAL A 173 15.09 1.22 3.75
CA VAL A 173 13.89 0.67 4.40
C VAL A 173 13.36 -0.52 3.61
N ILE A 174 12.93 -1.58 4.29
CA ILE A 174 12.44 -2.79 3.61
C ILE A 174 11.06 -2.51 3.02
N THR A 175 10.93 -2.58 1.69
CA THR A 175 9.64 -2.42 1.03
C THR A 175 8.76 -3.66 1.22
N ILE A 176 7.55 -3.45 1.73
CA ILE A 176 6.51 -4.47 1.87
C ILE A 176 5.35 -4.18 0.93
N ASN A 177 4.68 -5.23 0.47
CA ASN A 177 3.50 -5.13 -0.39
C ASN A 177 2.49 -6.24 -0.04
N TRP A 178 1.30 -6.16 -0.61
CA TRP A 178 0.20 -7.10 -0.33
C TRP A 178 0.48 -8.57 -0.72
N SER A 179 1.44 -8.81 -1.61
CA SER A 179 1.85 -10.18 -1.96
C SER A 179 2.83 -10.79 -0.95
N SER A 180 3.46 -9.95 -0.11
CA SER A 180 4.33 -10.39 0.95
C SER A 180 3.53 -10.97 2.12
N ARG A 181 4.06 -12.03 2.74
CA ARG A 181 3.52 -12.57 3.99
C ARG A 181 4.30 -11.98 5.15
N PHE A 182 3.60 -11.52 6.20
CA PHE A 182 4.20 -10.96 7.41
C PHE A 182 5.42 -11.74 7.92
N LYS A 183 5.31 -13.07 7.97
CA LYS A 183 6.40 -13.95 8.39
C LYS A 183 7.69 -13.80 7.56
N TRP A 184 7.58 -13.62 6.25
CA TRP A 184 8.74 -13.44 5.37
C TRP A 184 9.37 -12.06 5.55
N ASP A 185 8.57 -11.02 5.76
CA ASP A 185 9.09 -9.68 6.00
C ASP A 185 9.76 -9.57 7.38
N LEU A 186 9.22 -10.24 8.39
CA LEU A 186 9.91 -10.41 9.68
C LEU A 186 11.25 -11.12 9.52
N GLN A 187 11.33 -12.12 8.63
CA GLN A 187 12.60 -12.77 8.34
C GLN A 187 13.57 -11.82 7.63
N SER A 188 13.11 -10.99 6.69
CA SER A 188 13.93 -9.96 6.05
C SER A 188 14.49 -8.96 7.06
N LEU A 189 13.65 -8.49 7.99
CA LEU A 189 14.10 -7.62 9.08
C LEU A 189 15.10 -8.35 10.00
N SER A 190 14.86 -9.63 10.31
CA SER A 190 15.78 -10.46 11.10
C SER A 190 17.15 -10.60 10.41
N ASN A 191 17.16 -10.83 9.09
CA ASN A 191 18.38 -10.93 8.30
C ASN A 191 19.15 -9.61 8.30
N ARG A 192 18.47 -8.47 8.17
CA ARG A 192 19.08 -7.13 8.27
C ARG A 192 19.66 -6.86 9.67
N ILE A 193 19.00 -7.35 10.71
CA ILE A 193 19.50 -7.25 12.08
C ILE A 193 20.82 -8.03 12.24
N GLN A 194 20.95 -9.18 11.59
CA GLN A 194 22.09 -10.09 11.67
C GLN A 194 23.27 -9.71 10.74
N SER A 195 23.02 -9.19 9.53
CA SER A 195 24.08 -8.83 8.57
C SER A 195 25.03 -7.77 9.15
N VAL A 196 24.49 -6.77 9.83
CA VAL A 196 25.27 -5.68 10.45
C VAL A 196 26.09 -6.16 11.66
N GLN A 197 25.71 -7.28 12.31
CA GLN A 197 26.52 -7.87 13.38
C GLN A 197 27.81 -8.51 12.84
N SER A 198 27.82 -8.92 11.57
CA SER A 198 28.94 -9.62 10.93
C SER A 198 30.05 -8.67 10.49
N ASP A 199 29.69 -7.43 10.13
CA ASP A 199 30.65 -6.43 9.63
C ASP A 199 31.42 -5.70 10.75
N LYS A 200 30.93 -5.71 11.99
CA LYS A 200 31.64 -5.16 13.17
C LYS A 200 32.55 -6.18 13.88
N ALA A 201 32.56 -7.44 13.43
CA ALA A 201 33.37 -8.52 13.99
C ALA A 201 34.63 -8.84 13.16
N LYS A 202 34.88 -8.08 12.08
CA LYS A 202 36.12 -8.07 11.29
C LYS A 202 36.86 -6.76 11.54
#